data_AF-A0A536YTQ6-F1
#
_entry.id   AF-A0A536YTQ6-F1
#
_cell.length_a   1.000
_cell.length_b   1.000
_cell.length_c   1.000
_cell.angle_alpha   90.00
_cell.angle_beta   90.00
_cell.angle_gamma   90.00
#
_symmetry.space_group_name_H-M   'P 1'
#
loop_
_entity.id
_entity.type
_entity.pdbx_description
1 polymer ?
#
loop_
_entity_poly.entity_id
_entity_poly.type
_entity_poly.pdbx_seq_one_letter_code
_entity_poly.pdbx_strand_id
1 'polypeptide(L)'
;MKKFVYLHFGFVKPTPEIMKAWGAWFKSISDKIVDQGGHFSNGREISKSGTRPLPMNMESITGYTVIEAESLDAAEKLAQKNPFIASIRIYEVMSK
;
A
#
# COMPACT_ATOMS: atom_id res chain seq x y z
N MET A 1 -4.93 13.49 14.92
CA MET A 1 -4.30 12.43 14.12
C MET A 1 -4.04 12.92 12.71
N LYS A 2 -2.91 12.55 12.11
CA LYS A 2 -2.62 12.82 10.70
C LYS A 2 -2.96 11.59 9.86
N LYS A 3 -3.27 11.80 8.58
CA LYS A 3 -3.56 10.71 7.64
C LYS A 3 -2.32 10.40 6.81
N PHE A 4 -2.02 9.13 6.65
CA PHE A 4 -0.94 8.65 5.80
C PHE A 4 -1.47 7.63 4.81
N VAL A 5 -0.99 7.70 3.57
CA VAL A 5 -1.25 6.68 2.56
C VAL A 5 -0.03 5.78 2.43
N TYR A 6 -0.27 4.47 2.53
CA TYR A 6 0.64 3.42 2.12
C TYR A 6 0.29 2.97 0.72
N LEU A 7 1.24 3.04 -0.19
CA LEU A 7 1.15 2.44 -1.52
C LEU A 7 1.93 1.13 -1.52
N HIS A 8 1.23 0.03 -1.81
CA HIS A 8 1.80 -1.30 -1.85
C HIS A 8 2.47 -1.52 -3.21
N PHE A 9 3.79 -1.73 -3.21
CA PHE A 9 4.59 -1.81 -4.43
C PHE A 9 5.16 -3.22 -4.65
N GLY A 10 5.06 -3.66 -5.90
CA GLY A 10 5.47 -4.98 -6.35
C GLY A 10 4.36 -6.02 -6.26
N PHE A 11 4.41 -6.97 -7.18
CA PHE A 11 3.50 -8.09 -7.26
C PHE A 11 4.25 -9.40 -7.52
N VAL A 12 3.89 -10.40 -6.73
CA VAL A 12 4.07 -11.81 -7.02
C VAL A 12 2.73 -12.51 -6.79
N LYS A 13 2.49 -13.64 -7.45
CA LYS A 13 1.28 -14.43 -7.18
C LYS A 13 1.26 -14.81 -5.69
N PRO A 14 0.24 -14.39 -4.90
CA PRO A 14 0.22 -14.64 -3.47
C PRO A 14 0.18 -16.14 -3.16
N THR A 15 1.04 -16.59 -2.24
CA THR A 15 0.93 -17.90 -1.61
C THR A 15 0.04 -17.82 -0.36
N PRO A 16 -0.46 -18.95 0.17
CA PRO A 16 -1.19 -18.95 1.44
C PRO A 16 -0.43 -18.30 2.60
N GLU A 17 0.90 -18.43 2.65
CA GLU A 17 1.76 -17.84 3.67
C GLU A 17 1.79 -16.32 3.55
N ILE A 18 1.91 -15.80 2.32
CA ILE A 18 1.83 -14.35 2.04
C ILE A 18 0.46 -13.84 2.47
N MET A 19 -0.63 -14.48 2.04
CA MET A 19 -1.99 -14.07 2.41
C MET A 19 -2.21 -14.08 3.94
N LYS A 20 -1.67 -15.08 4.65
CA LYS A 20 -1.75 -15.17 6.11
C LYS A 20 -0.98 -14.05 6.79
N ALA A 21 0.24 -13.75 6.34
CA ALA A 21 1.05 -12.66 6.88
C ALA A 21 0.35 -11.31 6.68
N TRP A 22 -0.21 -11.07 5.48
CA TRP A 22 -0.99 -9.86 5.18
C TRP A 22 -2.21 -9.74 6.09
N GLY A 23 -2.98 -10.82 6.25
CA GLY A 23 -4.13 -10.85 7.17
C GLY A 23 -3.75 -10.55 8.61
N ALA A 24 -2.62 -11.08 9.09
CA ALA A 24 -2.11 -10.78 10.43
C ALA A 24 -1.72 -9.31 10.59
N TRP A 25 -1.05 -8.73 9.58
CA TRP A 25 -0.68 -7.32 9.59
C TRP A 25 -1.91 -6.41 9.58
N PHE A 26 -2.89 -6.63 8.70
CA PHE A 26 -4.14 -5.86 8.65
C PHE A 26 -4.88 -5.92 10.00
N LYS A 27 -4.94 -7.09 10.62
CA LYS A 27 -5.52 -7.24 11.96
C LYS A 27 -4.74 -6.45 13.02
N SER A 28 -3.42 -6.36 12.90
CA SER A 28 -2.58 -5.65 13.87
C SER A 28 -2.71 -4.13 13.83
N ILE A 29 -3.21 -3.58 12.70
CA ILE A 29 -3.36 -2.13 12.50
C ILE A 29 -4.83 -1.70 12.28
N SER A 30 -5.81 -2.59 12.48
CA SER A 30 -7.19 -2.37 12.04
C SER A 30 -7.86 -1.16 12.69
N ASP A 31 -7.47 -0.81 13.91
CA ASP A 31 -7.93 0.36 14.64
C ASP A 31 -7.42 1.69 14.05
N LYS A 32 -6.42 1.63 13.16
CA LYS A 32 -5.78 2.80 12.53
C LYS A 32 -6.18 2.97 11.08
N ILE A 33 -6.81 1.97 10.46
CA ILE A 33 -7.19 2.02 9.05
C ILE A 33 -8.40 2.94 8.88
N VAL A 34 -8.24 3.98 8.05
CA VAL A 34 -9.31 4.88 7.63
C VAL A 34 -9.97 4.38 6.36
N ASP A 35 -9.16 3.87 5.42
CA ASP A 35 -9.61 3.35 4.13
C ASP A 35 -8.62 2.33 3.60
N GLN A 36 -9.08 1.37 2.80
CA GLN A 36 -8.23 0.38 2.16
C GLN A 36 -8.79 -0.05 0.79
N GLY A 37 -7.95 0.01 -0.24
CA GLY A 37 -8.27 -0.40 -1.60
C GLY A 37 -7.23 -1.37 -2.16
N GLY A 38 -6.96 -2.44 -1.42
CA GLY A 38 -5.84 -3.35 -1.65
C GLY A 38 -6.09 -4.47 -2.66
N HIS A 39 -6.60 -4.22 -3.87
CA HIS A 39 -6.73 -5.25 -4.92
C HIS A 39 -6.73 -4.62 -6.32
N PHE A 40 -5.71 -3.82 -6.63
CA PHE A 40 -5.60 -3.30 -7.99
C PHE A 40 -5.29 -4.46 -8.95
N SER A 41 -6.08 -4.53 -10.01
CA SER A 41 -5.89 -5.51 -11.08
C SER A 41 -5.05 -4.88 -12.20
N ASN A 42 -5.65 -4.58 -13.34
CA ASN A 42 -4.96 -3.93 -14.45
C ASN A 42 -5.05 -2.41 -14.32
N GLY A 43 -3.96 -1.71 -14.64
CA GLY A 43 -3.90 -0.25 -14.64
C GLY A 43 -3.48 0.31 -16.00
N ARG A 44 -3.59 1.64 -16.12
CA ARG A 44 -3.02 2.40 -17.24
C ARG A 44 -2.27 3.61 -16.67
N GLU A 45 -1.09 3.87 -17.21
CA GLU A 45 -0.39 5.13 -16.98
C GLU A 45 -0.66 6.05 -18.17
N ILE A 46 -1.02 7.30 -17.88
CA ILE A 46 -1.22 8.36 -18.85
C ILE A 46 -0.12 9.40 -18.65
N SER A 47 0.61 9.73 -19.71
CA SER A 47 1.66 10.75 -19.68
C SER A 47 1.64 11.57 -20.98
N LYS A 48 2.57 12.54 -21.09
CA LYS A 48 2.74 13.33 -22.32
C LYS A 48 3.10 12.47 -23.54
N SER A 49 3.70 11.29 -23.34
CA SER A 49 4.06 10.37 -24.43
C SER A 49 2.91 9.41 -24.81
N GLY A 50 1.75 9.50 -24.16
CA GLY A 50 0.58 8.69 -24.44
C GLY A 50 0.15 7.83 -23.25
N THR A 51 -0.61 6.77 -23.55
CA THR A 51 -1.12 5.82 -22.54
C THR A 51 -0.42 4.48 -22.68
N ARG A 52 0.06 3.91 -21.57
CA ARG A 52 0.63 2.56 -21.53
C ARG A 52 -0.06 1.68 -20.51
N PRO A 53 -0.18 0.36 -20.73
CA PRO A 53 -0.68 -0.56 -19.72
C PRO A 53 0.29 -0.66 -18.54
N LEU A 54 -0.25 -0.80 -17.33
CA LEU A 54 0.52 -1.16 -16.15
C LEU A 54 0.33 -2.67 -15.91
N PRO A 55 1.37 -3.49 -16.16
CA PRO A 55 1.30 -4.92 -15.87
C PRO A 55 1.28 -5.16 -14.35
N MET A 56 1.06 -6.40 -13.95
CA MET A 56 1.22 -6.86 -12.56
C MET A 56 2.58 -7.53 -12.39
N ASN A 57 3.58 -6.77 -11.94
CA ASN A 57 4.95 -7.20 -11.74
C ASN A 57 5.60 -6.46 -10.56
N MET A 58 6.93 -6.56 -10.42
CA MET A 58 7.69 -5.93 -9.33
C MET A 58 7.69 -4.40 -9.35
N GLU A 59 7.22 -3.78 -10.43
CA GLU A 59 7.15 -2.32 -10.59
C GLU A 59 5.72 -1.76 -10.45
N SER A 60 4.76 -2.59 -10.06
CA SER A 60 3.35 -2.21 -9.99
C SER A 60 2.95 -1.67 -8.62
N ILE A 61 2.07 -0.68 -8.59
CA ILE A 61 1.29 -0.36 -7.39
C ILE A 61 0.07 -1.28 -7.37
N THR A 62 -0.04 -2.10 -6.34
CA THR A 62 -1.03 -3.19 -6.25
C THR A 62 -2.18 -2.87 -5.30
N GLY A 63 -2.10 -1.75 -4.59
CA GLY A 63 -3.15 -1.27 -3.72
C GLY A 63 -2.69 -0.13 -2.82
N TYR A 64 -3.62 0.31 -1.98
CA TYR A 64 -3.34 1.31 -0.96
C TYR A 64 -4.01 0.99 0.37
N THR A 65 -3.47 1.58 1.43
CA THR A 65 -4.09 1.65 2.75
C THR A 65 -3.90 3.06 3.30
N VAL A 66 -4.99 3.72 3.69
CA VAL A 66 -4.94 4.99 4.41
C VAL A 66 -5.07 4.70 5.89
N ILE A 67 -4.14 5.22 6.68
CA ILE A 67 -4.14 5.07 8.13
C ILE A 67 -4.09 6.41 8.86
N GLU A 68 -4.44 6.41 10.14
CA GLU A 68 -4.18 7.49 11.08
C GLU A 68 -2.96 7.19 11.98
N ALA A 69 -2.06 8.16 12.10
CA ALA A 69 -0.89 8.10 12.97
C ALA A 69 -0.45 9.50 13.45
N GLU A 70 0.35 9.56 14.53
CA GLU A 70 0.78 10.83 15.16
C GLU A 70 1.80 11.60 14.29
N SER A 71 2.61 10.87 13.54
CA SER A 71 3.70 11.40 12.73
C SER A 71 4.07 10.43 11.60
N LEU A 72 4.91 10.91 10.67
CA LEU A 72 5.47 10.06 9.62
C LEU A 72 6.28 8.89 10.23
N ASP A 73 7.07 9.14 11.27
CA ASP A 73 7.82 8.09 11.96
C ASP A 73 6.91 7.03 12.61
N ALA A 74 5.76 7.45 13.15
CA ALA A 74 4.79 6.52 13.71
C ALA A 74 4.13 5.67 12.60
N ALA A 75 3.82 6.28 11.46
CA ALA A 75 3.35 5.57 10.28
C ALA A 75 4.42 4.62 9.73
N GLU A 76 5.69 5.02 9.68
CA GLU A 76 6.79 4.17 9.22
C GLU A 76 6.93 2.92 10.09
N LYS A 77 6.90 3.06 11.42
CA LYS A 77 7.00 1.93 12.36
C LYS A 77 5.90 0.87 12.15
N LEU A 78 4.70 1.28 11.71
CA LEU A 78 3.62 0.36 11.38
C LEU A 78 3.86 -0.33 10.03
N ALA A 79 4.36 0.42 9.05
CA ALA A 79 4.68 -0.09 7.71
C ALA A 79 5.86 -1.07 7.71
N GLN A 80 6.86 -0.89 8.59
CA GLN A 80 8.00 -1.81 8.72
C GLN A 80 7.60 -3.24 9.10
N LYS A 81 6.42 -3.44 9.69
CA LYS A 81 5.86 -4.76 10.02
C LYS A 81 5.02 -5.37 8.89
N ASN A 82 4.81 -4.65 7.80
CA ASN A 82 4.04 -5.12 6.67
C ASN A 82 4.82 -6.18 5.87
N PRO A 83 4.19 -7.27 5.43
CA PRO A 83 4.80 -8.27 4.56
C PRO A 83 4.79 -7.83 3.09
N PHE A 84 5.39 -6.68 2.80
CA PHE A 84 5.40 -6.10 1.45
C PHE A 84 6.19 -6.96 0.47
N ILE A 85 5.86 -6.86 -0.81
CA ILE A 85 6.54 -7.64 -1.86
C ILE A 85 7.85 -6.99 -2.28
N ALA A 86 7.80 -5.76 -2.80
CA ALA A 86 9.00 -5.00 -3.16
C ALA A 86 9.25 -3.86 -2.17
N SER A 87 8.24 -3.05 -1.87
CA SER A 87 8.30 -2.00 -0.85
C SER A 87 6.90 -1.47 -0.50
N ILE A 88 6.83 -0.68 0.57
CA ILE A 88 5.74 0.27 0.82
C ILE A 88 6.26 1.68 0.65
N ARG A 89 5.49 2.53 -0.03
CA ARG A 89 5.75 3.97 -0.10
C ARG A 89 4.76 4.71 0.80
N ILE A 90 5.27 5.58 1.66
CA ILE A 90 4.48 6.29 2.67
C ILE A 90 4.44 7.77 2.34
N TYR A 91 3.26 8.37 2.38
CA TYR A 91 3.08 9.81 2.21
C TYR A 91 2.08 10.36 3.22
N GLU A 92 2.35 11.54 3.78
CA GLU A 92 1.36 12.30 4.55
C GLU A 92 0.31 12.87 3.59
N VAL A 93 -0.97 12.63 3.90
CA VAL A 93 -2.08 13.23 3.17
C VAL A 93 -2.31 14.62 3.73
N MET A 94 -1.80 15.63 3.03
CA MET A 94 -2.03 17.03 3.38
C MET A 94 -3.49 17.38 3.11
N SER A 95 -4.20 17.75 4.17
CA SER A 95 -5.53 18.34 4.04
C SER A 95 -5.39 19.79 3.59
N LYS A 96 -6.31 20.29 2.78
CA LYS A 96 -6.41 21.73 2.49
C LYS A 96 -6.94 22.50 3.70
#